data_AF-A0A2V5KGI4-F1
#
_entry.id   AF-A0A2V5KGI4-F1
#
_cell.length_a   1.000
_cell.length_b   1.000
_cell.length_c   1.000
_cell.angle_alpha   90.00
_cell.angle_beta   90.00
_cell.angle_gamma   90.00
#
_symmetry.space_group_name_H-M   'P 1'
#
loop_
_entity.id
_entity.type
_entity.pdbx_description
1 polymer ?
#
loop_
_entity_poly.entity_id
_entity_poly.type
_entity_poly.pdbx_seq_one_letter_code
_entity_poly.pdbx_strand_id
1 'polypeptide(L)'
;MSEAKANLIREKAVAGLGGALLLAALVAAYANHFHNSFHFDDAHTIVNNTSIRELRNIPLFFTDATTFSSLPSNQSYRPLVSTLLAIDVRLGGIQPFWFHVSIFAFFVALTLLVAFVIYRLLQGTGLSSTNRWIAVAAAACYGLHPANADTVNYVIASSEVISTLGVIASFAVYLAFPRVRRSCLYTVPAAIAILAKPTAAIFAVLFAIHRLLFPAETITGRTIGRRALVYFAGIGPSFLICGAMLLLVQHMTPHTWVAGAANARNYLITQPYVIFQYFTTFFWPTGLSADYDLNPFATTDDPRFWAGFVFVILFAVCAVVAAVFKKTHVIGFGLIWFLIALLPTSLLPLAEVMNDHRIFLPYVGLVIAVAGAVSLLINRRVAYSLPAKIAALCALALFLCANGYATFQRNKVWKSEETLWHDVVLKSPRNGR
;
A
#
# COMPACT_ATOMS: atom_id res chain seq x y z
N MET A 1 -27.76 15.83 -30.35
CA MET A 1 -27.26 15.09 -29.17
C MET A 1 -27.29 16.06 -27.99
N SER A 2 -27.91 15.74 -26.84
CA SER A 2 -28.00 16.74 -25.75
C SER A 2 -26.61 17.04 -25.16
N GLU A 3 -26.41 18.29 -24.75
CA GLU A 3 -25.14 18.79 -24.17
C GLU A 3 -24.69 17.95 -22.97
N ALA A 4 -25.63 17.44 -22.17
CA ALA A 4 -25.37 16.52 -21.06
C ALA A 4 -24.77 15.18 -21.53
N LYS A 5 -25.25 14.63 -22.64
CA LYS A 5 -24.73 13.38 -23.22
C LYS A 5 -23.32 13.61 -23.81
N ALA A 6 -23.08 14.76 -24.44
CA ALA A 6 -21.77 15.14 -24.96
C ALA A 6 -20.74 15.32 -23.83
N ASN A 7 -21.11 15.99 -22.74
CA ASN A 7 -20.26 16.15 -21.56
C ASN A 7 -19.93 14.80 -20.90
N LEU A 8 -20.91 13.90 -20.76
CA LEU A 8 -20.67 12.57 -20.23
C LEU A 8 -19.70 11.75 -21.10
N ILE A 9 -19.83 11.83 -22.43
CA ILE A 9 -18.92 11.14 -23.36
C ILE A 9 -17.50 11.69 -23.22
N ARG A 10 -17.35 13.02 -23.20
CA ARG A 10 -16.06 13.68 -23.01
C ARG A 10 -15.41 13.30 -21.69
N GLU A 11 -16.19 13.25 -20.62
CA GLU A 11 -15.72 12.85 -19.30
C GLU A 11 -15.21 11.40 -19.26
N LYS A 12 -15.93 10.48 -19.90
CA LYS A 12 -15.51 9.08 -20.02
C LYS A 12 -14.25 8.93 -20.87
N ALA A 13 -14.16 9.67 -21.98
CA ALA A 13 -12.99 9.64 -22.85
C ALA A 13 -11.72 10.13 -22.13
N VAL A 14 -11.83 11.24 -21.37
CA VAL A 14 -10.71 11.76 -20.57
C VAL A 14 -10.28 10.78 -19.49
N ALA A 15 -11.24 10.13 -18.81
CA ALA A 15 -10.93 9.11 -17.81
C ALA A 15 -10.23 7.90 -18.45
N GLY A 16 -10.70 7.45 -19.62
CA GLY A 16 -10.07 6.38 -20.39
C GLY A 16 -8.65 6.72 -20.81
N LEU A 17 -8.40 7.94 -21.29
CA LEU A 17 -7.07 8.41 -21.67
C LEU A 17 -6.10 8.43 -20.48
N GLY A 18 -6.51 8.99 -19.34
CA GLY A 18 -5.66 9.02 -18.14
C GLY A 18 -5.30 7.62 -17.64
N GLY A 19 -6.27 6.69 -17.66
CA GLY A 19 -6.02 5.29 -17.32
C GLY A 19 -5.09 4.58 -18.30
N ALA A 20 -5.24 4.83 -19.60
CA ALA A 20 -4.38 4.25 -20.64
C ALA A 20 -2.93 4.76 -20.55
N LEU A 21 -2.73 6.05 -20.29
CA LEU A 21 -1.40 6.64 -20.08
C LEU A 21 -0.72 6.06 -18.83
N LEU A 22 -1.46 5.91 -17.73
CA LEU A 22 -0.95 5.28 -16.52
C LEU A 22 -0.55 3.83 -16.77
N LEU A 23 -1.40 3.06 -17.44
CA LEU A 23 -1.08 1.67 -17.81
C LEU A 23 0.18 1.59 -18.68
N ALA A 24 0.29 2.43 -19.72
CA ALA A 24 1.47 2.46 -20.58
C ALA A 24 2.75 2.79 -19.80
N ALA A 25 2.69 3.77 -18.88
CA ALA A 25 3.82 4.12 -18.03
C ALA A 25 4.25 2.98 -17.10
N LEU A 26 3.28 2.27 -16.49
CA LEU A 26 3.56 1.09 -15.66
C LEU A 26 4.20 -0.03 -16.48
N VAL A 27 3.64 -0.37 -17.64
CA VAL A 27 4.20 -1.41 -18.52
C VAL A 27 5.63 -1.06 -18.94
N ALA A 28 5.89 0.20 -19.27
CA ALA A 28 7.23 0.65 -19.63
C ALA A 28 8.23 0.54 -18.46
N ALA A 29 7.84 0.98 -17.26
CA ALA A 29 8.71 0.96 -16.08
C ALA A 29 9.02 -0.47 -15.58
N TYR A 30 8.08 -1.40 -15.74
CA TYR A 30 8.20 -2.80 -15.31
C TYR A 30 8.49 -3.78 -16.46
N ALA A 31 8.85 -3.30 -17.66
CA ALA A 31 9.05 -4.16 -18.83
C ALA A 31 10.12 -5.26 -18.62
N ASN A 32 11.09 -5.03 -17.72
CA ASN A 32 12.18 -5.96 -17.42
C ASN A 32 11.98 -6.77 -16.12
N HIS A 33 10.81 -6.72 -15.50
CA HIS A 33 10.51 -7.39 -14.22
C HIS A 33 10.14 -8.87 -14.39
N PHE A 34 9.48 -9.24 -15.50
CA PHE A 34 8.81 -10.55 -15.66
C PHE A 34 9.71 -11.79 -15.62
N HIS A 35 11.04 -11.64 -15.67
CA HIS A 35 11.97 -12.77 -15.69
C HIS A 35 12.91 -12.78 -14.48
N ASN A 36 12.60 -11.99 -13.46
CA ASN A 36 13.36 -11.94 -12.22
C ASN A 36 13.22 -13.24 -11.44
N SER A 37 14.30 -13.73 -10.83
CA SER A 37 14.30 -15.03 -10.14
C SER A 37 13.49 -15.02 -8.85
N PHE A 38 13.30 -16.21 -8.26
CA PHE A 38 12.76 -16.35 -6.91
C PHE A 38 13.82 -15.95 -5.87
N HIS A 39 13.41 -15.26 -4.82
CA HIS A 39 14.30 -14.72 -3.79
C HIS A 39 13.79 -14.98 -2.37
N PHE A 40 14.68 -15.00 -1.38
CA PHE A 40 14.34 -15.07 0.04
C PHE A 40 13.27 -16.14 0.37
N ASP A 41 12.09 -15.73 0.88
CA ASP A 41 11.04 -16.64 1.31
C ASP A 41 10.38 -17.39 0.16
N ASP A 42 10.60 -16.98 -1.10
CA ASP A 42 10.12 -17.73 -2.28
C ASP A 42 10.71 -19.16 -2.28
N ALA A 43 11.89 -19.37 -1.70
CA ALA A 43 12.51 -20.69 -1.60
C ALA A 43 11.62 -21.69 -0.85
N HIS A 44 11.12 -21.35 0.34
CA HIS A 44 10.33 -22.25 1.17
C HIS A 44 8.82 -22.12 0.97
N THR A 45 8.33 -21.02 0.40
CA THR A 45 6.90 -20.82 0.09
C THR A 45 6.52 -21.27 -1.32
N ILE A 46 7.46 -21.26 -2.27
CA ILE A 46 7.22 -21.59 -3.69
C ILE A 46 8.10 -22.75 -4.13
N VAL A 47 9.43 -22.59 -4.15
CA VAL A 47 10.36 -23.51 -4.82
C VAL A 47 10.36 -24.90 -4.17
N ASN A 48 10.36 -24.95 -2.84
CA ASN A 48 10.40 -26.20 -2.06
C ASN A 48 9.02 -26.63 -1.53
N ASN A 49 8.00 -25.78 -1.68
CA ASN A 49 6.66 -26.07 -1.16
C ASN A 49 5.92 -27.05 -2.09
N THR A 50 5.73 -28.29 -1.63
CA THR A 50 5.00 -29.32 -2.36
C THR A 50 3.48 -29.15 -2.29
N SER A 51 2.96 -28.39 -1.33
CA SER A 51 1.52 -28.21 -1.11
C SER A 51 0.85 -27.46 -2.28
N ILE A 52 1.55 -26.53 -2.91
CA ILE A 52 1.01 -25.68 -3.99
C ILE A 52 1.08 -26.32 -5.39
N ARG A 53 1.52 -27.57 -5.51
CA ARG A 53 1.75 -28.21 -6.83
C ARG A 53 0.48 -28.60 -7.54
N GLU A 54 -0.63 -28.72 -6.82
CA GLU A 54 -1.88 -29.22 -7.37
C GLU A 54 -3.08 -28.42 -6.85
N LEU A 55 -3.96 -28.01 -7.76
CA LEU A 55 -5.15 -27.21 -7.41
C LEU A 55 -6.14 -27.94 -6.49
N ARG A 56 -6.10 -29.28 -6.45
CA ARG A 56 -6.95 -30.06 -5.54
C ARG A 56 -6.66 -29.77 -4.06
N ASN A 57 -5.49 -29.20 -3.75
CA ASN A 57 -5.10 -28.84 -2.40
C ASN A 57 -5.67 -27.49 -1.94
N ILE A 58 -6.38 -26.74 -2.80
CA ILE A 58 -6.95 -25.43 -2.42
C ILE A 58 -7.80 -25.49 -1.14
N PRO A 59 -8.74 -26.45 -0.97
CA PRO A 59 -9.50 -26.55 0.28
C PRO A 59 -8.61 -26.77 1.51
N LEU A 60 -7.50 -27.50 1.37
CA LEU A 60 -6.56 -27.79 2.45
C LEU A 60 -5.88 -26.51 2.95
N PHE A 61 -5.59 -25.54 2.07
CA PHE A 61 -4.94 -24.28 2.46
C PHE A 61 -5.75 -23.53 3.53
N PHE A 62 -7.09 -23.62 3.47
CA PHE A 62 -8.00 -22.95 4.40
C PHE A 62 -8.20 -23.71 5.72
N THR A 63 -7.75 -24.97 5.81
CA THR A 63 -7.89 -25.80 7.02
C THR A 63 -6.56 -26.14 7.68
N ASP A 64 -5.45 -26.02 6.95
CA ASP A 64 -4.11 -26.36 7.43
C ASP A 64 -3.08 -25.29 7.00
N ALA A 65 -2.68 -24.46 7.98
CA ALA A 65 -1.71 -23.39 7.78
C ALA A 65 -0.27 -23.88 7.54
N THR A 66 0.04 -25.15 7.83
CA THR A 66 1.37 -25.71 7.58
C THR A 66 1.68 -25.80 6.08
N THR A 67 0.65 -25.80 5.23
CA THR A 67 0.76 -25.81 3.77
C THR A 67 1.40 -24.54 3.17
N PHE A 68 1.49 -23.45 3.94
CA PHE A 68 2.03 -22.18 3.43
C PHE A 68 3.55 -22.22 3.19
N SER A 69 4.30 -22.98 3.99
CA SER A 69 5.76 -23.00 3.91
C SER A 69 6.31 -24.40 4.23
N SER A 70 7.34 -24.81 3.48
CA SER A 70 8.13 -26.00 3.77
C SER A 70 9.04 -25.82 5.00
N LEU A 71 9.17 -24.60 5.53
CA LEU A 71 9.97 -24.26 6.70
C LEU A 71 9.04 -24.01 7.91
N PRO A 72 9.06 -24.87 8.94
CA PRO A 72 8.13 -24.78 10.07
C PRO A 72 8.08 -23.42 10.79
N SER A 73 9.22 -22.73 10.88
CA SER A 73 9.31 -21.38 11.50
C SER A 73 8.58 -20.28 10.73
N ASN A 74 8.26 -20.53 9.46
CA ASN A 74 7.67 -19.56 8.54
C ASN A 74 6.26 -19.96 8.09
N GLN A 75 5.70 -21.04 8.65
CA GLN A 75 4.32 -21.45 8.41
C GLN A 75 3.37 -20.43 9.03
N SER A 76 2.57 -19.75 8.22
CA SER A 76 1.60 -18.75 8.66
C SER A 76 0.28 -18.96 7.92
N TYR A 77 -0.84 -18.58 8.54
CA TYR A 77 -2.14 -18.78 7.90
C TYR A 77 -2.40 -17.72 6.82
N ARG A 78 -2.03 -18.04 5.56
CA ARG A 78 -2.22 -17.19 4.38
C ARG A 78 -2.82 -17.95 3.19
N PRO A 79 -4.02 -18.55 3.34
CA PRO A 79 -4.59 -19.44 2.34
C PRO A 79 -4.82 -18.79 0.98
N LEU A 80 -5.10 -17.48 0.96
CA LEU A 80 -5.29 -16.76 -0.31
C LEU A 80 -4.00 -16.68 -1.11
N VAL A 81 -2.85 -16.51 -0.46
CA VAL A 81 -1.54 -16.50 -1.13
C VAL A 81 -1.22 -17.90 -1.65
N SER A 82 -1.35 -18.94 -0.83
CA SER A 82 -1.15 -20.34 -1.29
C SER A 82 -2.04 -20.70 -2.47
N THR A 83 -3.30 -20.24 -2.47
CA THR A 83 -4.24 -20.45 -3.58
C THR A 83 -3.74 -19.80 -4.87
N LEU A 84 -3.32 -18.54 -4.81
CA LEU A 84 -2.81 -17.81 -5.98
C LEU A 84 -1.50 -18.41 -6.50
N LEU A 85 -0.58 -18.77 -5.60
CA LEU A 85 0.66 -19.47 -5.97
C LEU A 85 0.37 -20.81 -6.66
N ALA A 86 -0.59 -21.60 -6.17
CA ALA A 86 -0.97 -22.86 -6.80
C ALA A 86 -1.58 -22.66 -8.21
N ILE A 87 -2.30 -21.56 -8.42
CA ILE A 87 -2.79 -21.17 -9.75
C ILE A 87 -1.62 -20.82 -10.66
N ASP A 88 -0.65 -20.04 -10.19
CA ASP A 88 0.54 -19.67 -10.97
C ASP A 88 1.38 -20.91 -11.36
N VAL A 89 1.56 -21.84 -10.41
CA VAL A 89 2.19 -23.15 -10.68
C VAL A 89 1.41 -23.93 -11.74
N ARG A 90 0.08 -23.89 -11.72
CA ARG A 90 -0.72 -24.58 -12.74
C ARG A 90 -0.61 -23.93 -14.12
N LEU A 91 -0.36 -22.62 -14.21
CA LEU A 91 -0.23 -21.90 -15.47
C LEU A 91 1.08 -22.22 -16.20
N GLY A 92 2.20 -22.33 -15.48
CA GLY A 92 3.48 -22.64 -16.13
C GLY A 92 4.56 -23.26 -15.25
N GLY A 93 4.17 -23.98 -14.21
CA GLY A 93 5.10 -24.64 -13.30
C GLY A 93 5.87 -23.64 -12.42
N ILE A 94 7.07 -24.03 -11.99
CA ILE A 94 7.96 -23.17 -11.19
C ILE A 94 8.80 -22.29 -12.12
N GLN A 95 8.11 -21.50 -12.94
CA GLN A 95 8.72 -20.48 -13.80
C GLN A 95 8.34 -19.10 -13.25
N PRO A 96 9.31 -18.25 -12.88
CA PRO A 96 9.01 -16.94 -12.27
C PRO A 96 8.05 -16.06 -13.09
N PHE A 97 8.08 -16.21 -14.41
CA PHE A 97 7.24 -15.44 -15.35
C PHE A 97 5.76 -15.37 -14.96
N TRP A 98 5.13 -16.50 -14.64
CA TRP A 98 3.69 -16.51 -14.37
C TRP A 98 3.34 -15.86 -13.04
N PHE A 99 4.18 -16.03 -12.03
CA PHE A 99 4.03 -15.34 -10.74
C PHE A 99 4.16 -13.82 -10.91
N HIS A 100 5.14 -13.39 -11.72
CA HIS A 100 5.35 -11.98 -12.03
C HIS A 100 4.21 -11.36 -12.84
N VAL A 101 3.62 -12.11 -13.77
CA VAL A 101 2.42 -11.68 -14.49
C VAL A 101 1.25 -11.47 -13.52
N SER A 102 1.03 -12.42 -12.59
CA SER A 102 -0.05 -12.34 -11.60
C SER A 102 0.11 -11.15 -10.65
N ILE A 103 1.29 -10.99 -10.03
CA ILE A 103 1.55 -9.85 -9.13
C ILE A 103 1.44 -8.50 -9.87
N PHE A 104 1.94 -8.41 -11.11
CA PHE A 104 1.85 -7.19 -11.91
C PHE A 104 0.40 -6.86 -12.30
N ALA A 105 -0.42 -7.87 -12.62
CA ALA A 105 -1.84 -7.66 -12.90
C ALA A 105 -2.58 -7.10 -11.67
N PHE A 106 -2.32 -7.65 -10.48
CA PHE A 106 -2.88 -7.09 -9.23
C PHE A 106 -2.36 -5.68 -8.96
N PHE A 107 -1.09 -5.41 -9.25
CA PHE A 107 -0.48 -4.09 -9.05
C PHE A 107 -1.05 -3.02 -9.98
N VAL A 108 -1.30 -3.35 -11.25
CA VAL A 108 -1.99 -2.47 -12.20
C VAL A 108 -3.41 -2.18 -11.72
N ALA A 109 -4.16 -3.20 -11.32
CA ALA A 109 -5.51 -3.04 -10.79
C ALA A 109 -5.52 -2.14 -9.54
N LEU A 110 -4.58 -2.36 -8.62
CA LEU A 110 -4.38 -1.53 -7.43
C LEU A 110 -4.11 -0.08 -7.81
N THR A 111 -3.17 0.18 -8.70
CA THR A 111 -2.75 1.54 -9.06
C THR A 111 -3.87 2.32 -9.76
N LEU A 112 -4.65 1.66 -10.61
CA LEU A 112 -5.87 2.25 -11.20
C LEU A 112 -6.93 2.55 -10.14
N LEU A 113 -7.12 1.66 -9.17
CA LEU A 113 -8.07 1.89 -8.07
C LEU A 113 -7.60 3.01 -7.12
N VAL A 114 -6.29 3.16 -6.90
CA VAL A 114 -5.72 4.30 -6.16
C VAL A 114 -6.08 5.61 -6.86
N ALA A 115 -5.93 5.69 -8.19
CA ALA A 115 -6.35 6.87 -8.96
C ALA A 115 -7.85 7.16 -8.76
N PHE A 116 -8.69 6.12 -8.80
CA PHE A 116 -10.11 6.26 -8.56
C PHE A 116 -10.42 6.78 -7.14
N VAL A 117 -9.86 6.16 -6.11
CA VAL A 117 -10.10 6.54 -4.70
C VAL A 117 -9.64 7.98 -4.44
N ILE A 118 -8.45 8.36 -4.90
CA ILE A 118 -7.94 9.74 -4.77
C ILE A 118 -8.91 10.72 -5.46
N TYR A 119 -9.35 10.42 -6.69
CA TYR A 119 -10.30 11.27 -7.40
C TYR A 119 -11.58 11.49 -6.59
N ARG A 120 -12.13 10.42 -6.00
CA ARG A 120 -13.36 10.48 -5.20
C ARG A 120 -13.17 11.24 -3.89
N LEU A 121 -12.01 11.12 -3.24
CA LEU A 121 -11.67 11.91 -2.05
C LEU A 121 -11.56 13.41 -2.38
N LEU A 122 -10.96 13.76 -3.52
CA LEU A 122 -10.80 15.15 -3.96
C LEU A 122 -12.13 15.80 -4.38
N GLN A 123 -13.07 15.05 -4.96
CA GLN A 123 -14.40 15.58 -5.33
C GLN A 123 -15.16 16.16 -4.12
N GLY A 124 -14.96 15.62 -2.91
CA GLY A 124 -15.59 16.14 -1.69
C GLY A 124 -15.16 17.56 -1.31
N THR A 125 -14.12 18.11 -1.96
CA THR A 125 -13.58 19.45 -1.70
C THR A 125 -13.94 20.50 -2.76
N GLY A 126 -14.64 20.10 -3.84
CA GLY A 126 -15.08 20.96 -4.94
C GLY A 126 -15.00 20.28 -6.31
N LEU A 127 -15.85 20.70 -7.25
CA LEU A 127 -15.90 20.15 -8.61
C LEU A 127 -14.88 20.86 -9.52
N SER A 128 -13.69 20.28 -9.67
CA SER A 128 -12.69 20.71 -10.66
C SER A 128 -12.31 19.52 -11.54
N SER A 129 -12.37 19.69 -12.86
CA SER A 129 -11.95 18.67 -13.84
C SER A 129 -10.47 18.31 -13.69
N THR A 130 -9.66 19.23 -13.17
CA THR A 130 -8.24 19.05 -12.82
C THR A 130 -8.01 17.96 -11.78
N ASN A 131 -8.96 17.73 -10.86
CA ASN A 131 -8.81 16.72 -9.80
C ASN A 131 -8.63 15.28 -10.36
N ARG A 132 -9.11 15.02 -11.58
CA ARG A 132 -8.87 13.73 -12.27
C ARG A 132 -7.40 13.55 -12.62
N TRP A 133 -6.80 14.56 -13.24
CA TRP A 133 -5.38 14.53 -13.62
C TRP A 133 -4.47 14.51 -12.40
N ILE A 134 -4.83 15.22 -11.33
CA ILE A 134 -4.13 15.12 -10.04
C ILE A 134 -4.17 13.68 -9.51
N ALA A 135 -5.33 13.03 -9.56
CA ALA A 135 -5.46 11.66 -9.07
C ALA A 135 -4.70 10.63 -9.91
N VAL A 136 -4.70 10.78 -11.25
CA VAL A 136 -3.90 9.95 -12.16
C VAL A 136 -2.41 10.18 -11.93
N ALA A 137 -1.96 11.43 -11.82
CA ALA A 137 -0.56 11.76 -11.54
C ALA A 137 -0.12 11.23 -10.17
N ALA A 138 -0.96 11.33 -9.14
CA ALA A 138 -0.67 10.78 -7.82
C ALA A 138 -0.55 9.26 -7.86
N ALA A 139 -1.47 8.56 -8.54
CA ALA A 139 -1.36 7.12 -8.75
C ALA A 139 -0.12 6.74 -9.59
N ALA A 140 0.28 7.56 -10.56
CA ALA A 140 1.54 7.38 -11.27
C ALA A 140 2.75 7.54 -10.35
N CYS A 141 2.75 8.54 -9.46
CA CYS A 141 3.80 8.69 -8.44
C CYS A 141 3.89 7.45 -7.55
N TYR A 142 2.77 6.84 -7.16
CA TYR A 142 2.76 5.58 -6.42
C TYR A 142 3.31 4.42 -7.27
N GLY A 143 2.73 4.20 -8.45
CA GLY A 143 3.05 3.04 -9.27
C GLY A 143 4.47 3.02 -9.84
N LEU A 144 5.03 4.21 -10.11
CA LEU A 144 6.38 4.39 -10.64
C LEU A 144 7.42 4.60 -9.54
N HIS A 145 7.03 4.60 -8.26
CA HIS A 145 7.98 4.79 -7.17
C HIS A 145 8.94 3.59 -7.08
N PRO A 146 10.27 3.78 -7.14
CA PRO A 146 11.23 2.67 -7.16
C PRO A 146 11.18 1.80 -5.90
N ALA A 147 10.77 2.35 -4.76
CA ALA A 147 10.59 1.54 -3.53
C ALA A 147 9.44 0.52 -3.63
N ASN A 148 8.41 0.81 -4.44
CA ASN A 148 7.34 -0.15 -4.69
C ASN A 148 7.79 -1.27 -5.65
N ALA A 149 8.87 -1.05 -6.42
CA ALA A 149 9.43 -2.08 -7.27
C ALA A 149 9.85 -3.31 -6.45
N ASP A 150 10.39 -3.13 -5.24
CA ASP A 150 10.79 -4.25 -4.38
C ASP A 150 9.63 -5.18 -4.06
N THR A 151 8.48 -4.62 -3.67
CA THR A 151 7.27 -5.39 -3.42
C THR A 151 6.78 -6.12 -4.65
N VAL A 152 6.91 -5.52 -5.83
CA VAL A 152 6.44 -6.11 -7.09
C VAL A 152 7.43 -7.19 -7.58
N ASN A 153 8.74 -7.03 -7.37
CA ASN A 153 9.78 -8.00 -7.73
C ASN A 153 9.86 -9.20 -6.79
N TYR A 154 9.56 -9.01 -5.51
CA TYR A 154 9.64 -10.09 -4.53
C TYR A 154 8.33 -10.89 -4.52
N VAL A 155 8.31 -12.08 -5.12
CA VAL A 155 7.07 -12.79 -5.47
C VAL A 155 6.17 -13.04 -4.25
N ILE A 156 6.70 -13.52 -3.13
CA ILE A 156 5.92 -13.75 -1.91
C ILE A 156 5.46 -12.45 -1.23
N ALA A 157 6.10 -11.30 -1.52
CA ALA A 157 5.58 -9.98 -1.16
C ALA A 157 4.37 -9.56 -2.01
N SER A 158 3.91 -10.36 -2.97
CA SER A 158 2.55 -10.25 -3.56
C SER A 158 1.46 -10.15 -2.50
N SER A 159 1.67 -10.75 -1.32
CA SER A 159 0.80 -10.59 -0.17
C SER A 159 0.56 -9.12 0.25
N GLU A 160 1.54 -8.23 0.07
CA GLU A 160 1.39 -6.77 0.29
C GLU A 160 0.59 -6.09 -0.84
N VAL A 161 0.78 -6.54 -2.08
CA VAL A 161 0.00 -6.04 -3.22
C VAL A 161 -1.48 -6.39 -3.05
N ILE A 162 -1.78 -7.63 -2.68
CA ILE A 162 -3.13 -8.13 -2.46
C ILE A 162 -3.77 -7.48 -1.22
N SER A 163 -3.03 -7.33 -0.12
CA SER A 163 -3.53 -6.67 1.09
C SER A 163 -3.90 -5.21 0.80
N THR A 164 -3.03 -4.49 0.11
CA THR A 164 -3.25 -3.08 -0.29
C THR A 164 -4.41 -2.97 -1.28
N LEU A 165 -4.47 -3.87 -2.27
CA LEU A 165 -5.59 -3.95 -3.21
C LEU A 165 -6.91 -4.15 -2.47
N GLY A 166 -6.98 -5.04 -1.49
CA GLY A 166 -8.18 -5.26 -0.68
C GLY A 166 -8.62 -4.02 0.08
N VAL A 167 -7.70 -3.33 0.75
CA VAL A 167 -7.98 -2.07 1.47
C VAL A 167 -8.52 -1.00 0.50
N ILE A 168 -7.86 -0.82 -0.64
CA ILE A 168 -8.25 0.20 -1.64
C ILE A 168 -9.54 -0.18 -2.36
N ALA A 169 -9.76 -1.45 -2.68
CA ALA A 169 -11.01 -1.94 -3.24
C ALA A 169 -12.18 -1.74 -2.27
N SER A 170 -11.96 -1.95 -0.96
CA SER A 170 -12.96 -1.65 0.07
C SER A 170 -13.36 -0.18 0.09
N PHE A 171 -12.39 0.75 0.02
CA PHE A 171 -12.69 2.17 -0.15
C PHE A 171 -13.39 2.47 -1.49
N ALA A 172 -12.93 1.85 -2.58
CA ALA A 172 -13.51 2.05 -3.90
C ALA A 172 -14.98 1.64 -3.91
N VAL A 173 -15.35 0.49 -3.36
CA VAL A 173 -16.75 0.04 -3.25
C VAL A 173 -17.56 1.02 -2.40
N TYR A 174 -17.06 1.43 -1.22
CA TYR A 174 -17.75 2.37 -0.34
C TYR A 174 -18.02 3.74 -1.00
N LEU A 175 -17.03 4.23 -1.76
CA LEU A 175 -17.12 5.52 -2.46
C LEU A 175 -17.95 5.40 -3.73
N ALA A 176 -17.78 4.36 -4.54
CA ALA A 176 -18.49 4.11 -5.80
C ALA A 176 -19.99 3.90 -5.62
N PHE A 177 -20.39 3.16 -4.58
CA PHE A 177 -21.75 2.64 -4.49
C PHE A 177 -22.45 3.06 -3.18
N PRO A 178 -23.02 4.28 -3.10
CA PRO A 178 -23.76 4.71 -1.92
C PRO A 178 -24.91 3.77 -1.51
N ARG A 179 -25.53 3.08 -2.47
CA ARG A 179 -26.66 2.17 -2.25
C ARG A 179 -26.29 0.91 -1.45
N VAL A 180 -25.06 0.41 -1.58
CA VAL A 180 -24.61 -0.84 -0.90
C VAL A 180 -23.91 -0.55 0.44
N ARG A 181 -23.88 0.70 0.90
CA ARG A 181 -23.29 1.06 2.20
C ARG A 181 -24.01 0.39 3.38
N ARG A 182 -25.32 0.15 3.26
CA ARG A 182 -26.11 -0.50 4.33
C ARG A 182 -25.83 -1.99 4.44
N SER A 183 -25.48 -2.67 3.34
CA SER A 183 -25.17 -4.10 3.35
C SER A 183 -23.72 -4.40 3.79
N CYS A 184 -22.92 -3.37 4.07
CA CYS A 184 -21.52 -3.50 4.49
C CYS A 184 -20.62 -4.27 3.51
N LEU A 185 -21.06 -4.49 2.26
CA LEU A 185 -20.31 -5.23 1.24
C LEU A 185 -18.95 -4.62 0.91
N TYR A 186 -18.76 -3.33 1.20
CA TYR A 186 -17.47 -2.66 1.08
C TYR A 186 -16.40 -3.23 2.02
N THR A 187 -16.76 -3.99 3.05
CA THR A 187 -15.79 -4.67 3.95
C THR A 187 -15.24 -5.97 3.38
N VAL A 188 -15.95 -6.59 2.43
CA VAL A 188 -15.61 -7.91 1.89
C VAL A 188 -14.23 -7.95 1.23
N PRO A 189 -13.83 -6.97 0.39
CA PRO A 189 -12.48 -6.99 -0.20
C PRO A 189 -11.37 -7.00 0.85
N ALA A 190 -11.44 -6.14 1.87
CA ALA A 190 -10.49 -6.14 2.98
C ALA A 190 -10.53 -7.46 3.78
N ALA A 191 -11.72 -8.02 4.04
CA ALA A 191 -11.86 -9.29 4.74
C ALA A 191 -11.16 -10.44 4.00
N ILE A 192 -11.37 -10.54 2.68
CA ILE A 192 -10.66 -11.51 1.83
C ILE A 192 -9.16 -11.25 1.86
N ALA A 193 -8.73 -9.99 1.78
CA ALA A 193 -7.31 -9.64 1.76
C ALA A 193 -6.58 -9.88 3.09
N ILE A 194 -7.29 -9.94 4.22
CA ILE A 194 -6.74 -10.39 5.52
C ILE A 194 -6.21 -11.83 5.43
N LEU A 195 -6.82 -12.68 4.59
CA LEU A 195 -6.35 -14.04 4.31
C LEU A 195 -5.09 -14.09 3.45
N ALA A 196 -4.67 -12.97 2.85
CA ALA A 196 -3.36 -12.83 2.23
C ALA A 196 -2.34 -12.22 3.20
N LYS A 197 -2.75 -11.19 3.95
CA LYS A 197 -1.91 -10.57 4.98
C LYS A 197 -2.76 -9.89 6.06
N PRO A 198 -2.49 -10.14 7.36
CA PRO A 198 -3.22 -9.52 8.47
C PRO A 198 -3.28 -7.99 8.43
N THR A 199 -2.29 -7.35 7.81
CA THR A 199 -2.20 -5.89 7.69
C THR A 199 -3.40 -5.27 6.99
N ALA A 200 -4.14 -6.00 6.14
CA ALA A 200 -5.37 -5.49 5.52
C ALA A 200 -6.46 -5.09 6.53
N ALA A 201 -6.41 -5.61 7.77
CA ALA A 201 -7.35 -5.27 8.83
C ALA A 201 -7.30 -3.78 9.25
N ILE A 202 -6.21 -3.06 8.93
CA ILE A 202 -6.14 -1.60 9.16
C ILE A 202 -7.27 -0.85 8.45
N PHE A 203 -7.89 -1.45 7.43
CA PHE A 203 -9.07 -0.89 6.77
C PHE A 203 -10.13 -0.44 7.78
N ALA A 204 -10.41 -1.20 8.85
CA ALA A 204 -11.42 -0.82 9.85
C ALA A 204 -11.09 0.52 10.53
N VAL A 205 -9.82 0.72 10.87
CA VAL A 205 -9.32 1.96 11.52
C VAL A 205 -9.32 3.12 10.53
N LEU A 206 -8.77 2.91 9.33
CA LEU A 206 -8.76 3.92 8.27
C LEU A 206 -10.18 4.32 7.85
N PHE A 207 -11.11 3.37 7.81
CA PHE A 207 -12.51 3.62 7.50
C PHE A 207 -13.18 4.45 8.58
N ALA A 208 -12.87 4.21 9.86
CA ALA A 208 -13.35 5.03 10.96
C ALA A 208 -12.87 6.48 10.86
N ILE A 209 -11.57 6.67 10.59
CA ILE A 209 -10.99 7.99 10.36
C ILE A 209 -11.63 8.67 9.14
N HIS A 210 -11.82 7.94 8.03
CA HIS A 210 -12.53 8.47 6.86
C HIS A 210 -13.95 8.91 7.23
N ARG A 211 -14.71 8.11 7.99
CA ARG A 211 -16.07 8.47 8.44
C ARG A 211 -16.10 9.68 9.36
N LEU A 212 -15.05 9.89 10.15
CA LEU A 212 -14.89 11.05 11.01
C LEU A 212 -14.59 12.33 10.21
N LEU A 213 -13.68 12.25 9.24
CA LEU A 213 -13.26 13.40 8.43
C LEU A 213 -14.24 13.75 7.30
N PHE A 214 -14.95 12.76 6.76
CA PHE A 214 -15.93 12.92 5.68
C PHE A 214 -17.32 12.48 6.15
N PRO A 215 -17.95 13.20 7.10
CA PRO A 215 -19.25 12.84 7.63
C PRO A 215 -20.33 12.95 6.54
N ALA A 216 -21.25 11.99 6.52
CA ALA A 216 -22.39 12.03 5.61
C ALA A 216 -23.35 13.16 6.00
N GLU A 217 -24.00 13.80 5.02
CA GLU A 217 -24.99 14.88 5.22
C GLU A 217 -26.10 14.49 6.21
N THR A 218 -26.42 13.20 6.30
CA THR A 218 -27.43 12.64 7.21
C THR A 218 -27.08 12.75 8.71
N ILE A 219 -25.83 13.08 9.06
CA ILE A 219 -25.35 13.25 10.44
C ILE A 219 -25.44 14.72 10.89
N THR A 220 -25.42 15.66 9.94
CA THR A 220 -25.49 17.11 10.19
C THR A 220 -26.84 17.47 10.83
N GLY A 221 -26.83 18.23 11.94
CA GLY A 221 -28.06 18.69 12.63
C GLY A 221 -28.60 17.79 13.75
N ARG A 222 -28.00 16.63 14.04
CA ARG A 222 -28.41 15.75 15.17
C ARG A 222 -27.79 16.16 16.51
N THR A 223 -28.37 15.74 17.64
CA THR A 223 -27.77 15.82 18.99
C THR A 223 -26.48 14.97 19.09
N ILE A 224 -25.58 15.32 20.00
CA ILE A 224 -24.26 14.69 20.15
C ILE A 224 -24.38 13.16 20.31
N GLY A 225 -25.25 12.68 21.20
CA GLY A 225 -25.45 11.23 21.42
C GLY A 225 -25.93 10.48 20.18
N ARG A 226 -26.85 11.08 19.40
CA ARG A 226 -27.35 10.45 18.16
C ARG A 226 -26.31 10.48 17.04
N ARG A 227 -25.39 11.44 17.02
CA ARG A 227 -24.24 11.44 16.10
C ARG A 227 -23.27 10.33 16.42
N ALA A 228 -22.92 10.18 17.71
CA ALA A 228 -22.04 9.10 18.18
C ALA A 228 -22.63 7.72 17.82
N LEU A 229 -23.92 7.49 18.10
CA LEU A 229 -24.59 6.23 17.78
C LEU A 229 -24.52 5.89 16.28
N VAL A 230 -24.80 6.86 15.39
CA VAL A 230 -24.75 6.65 13.93
C VAL A 230 -23.32 6.41 13.43
N TYR A 231 -22.34 7.08 14.05
CA TYR A 231 -20.93 6.87 13.74
C TYR A 231 -20.50 5.45 14.12
N PHE A 232 -20.70 5.05 15.39
CA PHE A 232 -20.32 3.73 15.89
C PHE A 232 -21.08 2.60 15.17
N ALA A 233 -22.39 2.75 14.93
CA ALA A 233 -23.16 1.79 14.14
C ALA A 233 -22.65 1.69 12.69
N GLY A 234 -22.10 2.78 12.14
CA GLY A 234 -21.56 2.79 10.78
C GLY A 234 -20.19 2.11 10.64
N ILE A 235 -19.33 2.21 11.67
CA ILE A 235 -17.98 1.60 11.66
C ILE A 235 -17.97 0.18 12.25
N GLY A 236 -18.94 -0.13 13.13
CA GLY A 236 -19.03 -1.38 13.89
C GLY A 236 -18.88 -2.64 13.03
N PRO A 237 -19.59 -2.77 11.89
CA PRO A 237 -19.44 -3.94 11.02
C PRO A 237 -18.01 -4.14 10.48
N SER A 238 -17.30 -3.06 10.17
CA SER A 238 -15.91 -3.15 9.68
C SER A 238 -14.98 -3.66 10.76
N PHE A 239 -15.12 -3.18 12.01
CA PHE A 239 -14.36 -3.68 13.15
C PHE A 239 -14.70 -5.12 13.50
N LEU A 240 -16.00 -5.47 13.50
CA LEU A 240 -16.44 -6.83 13.79
C LEU A 240 -15.87 -7.83 12.78
N ILE A 241 -16.01 -7.54 11.49
CA ILE A 241 -15.54 -8.44 10.41
C ILE A 241 -14.02 -8.51 10.40
N CYS A 242 -13.31 -7.38 10.39
CA CYS A 242 -11.84 -7.40 10.38
C CYS A 242 -11.27 -8.02 11.66
N GLY A 243 -11.89 -7.76 12.82
CA GLY A 243 -11.52 -8.36 14.10
C GLY A 243 -11.72 -9.87 14.11
N ALA A 244 -12.87 -10.36 13.64
CA ALA A 244 -13.14 -11.80 13.51
C ALA A 244 -12.14 -12.48 12.56
N MET A 245 -11.81 -11.84 11.44
CA MET A 245 -10.80 -12.37 10.51
C MET A 245 -9.40 -12.38 11.10
N LEU A 246 -9.01 -11.37 11.88
CA LEU A 246 -7.73 -11.37 12.61
C LEU A 246 -7.67 -12.49 13.65
N LEU A 247 -8.75 -12.68 14.42
CA LEU A 247 -8.84 -13.78 15.38
C LEU A 247 -8.75 -15.14 14.69
N LEU A 248 -9.39 -15.30 13.53
CA LEU A 248 -9.24 -16.50 12.71
C LEU A 248 -7.79 -16.71 12.28
N VAL A 249 -7.13 -15.69 11.75
CA VAL A 249 -5.72 -15.81 11.31
C VAL A 249 -4.82 -16.17 12.49
N GLN A 250 -5.01 -15.53 13.64
CA GLN A 250 -4.25 -15.83 14.85
C GLN A 250 -4.49 -17.26 15.33
N HIS A 251 -5.74 -17.71 15.34
CA HIS A 251 -6.11 -19.07 15.77
C HIS A 251 -5.53 -20.15 14.85
N MET A 252 -5.51 -19.89 13.54
CA MET A 252 -5.02 -20.84 12.54
C MET A 252 -3.50 -20.81 12.38
N THR A 253 -2.82 -19.76 12.83
CA THR A 253 -1.35 -19.65 12.69
C THR A 253 -0.67 -20.66 13.64
N PRO A 254 0.20 -21.57 13.13
CA PRO A 254 0.84 -22.59 13.94
C PRO A 254 1.76 -21.99 15.01
N HIS A 255 1.89 -22.67 16.15
CA HIS A 255 2.82 -22.29 17.23
C HIS A 255 4.30 -22.34 16.83
N THR A 256 4.63 -23.03 15.73
CA THR A 256 5.98 -23.06 15.17
C THR A 256 6.39 -21.74 14.55
N TRP A 257 5.45 -20.85 14.22
CA TRP A 257 5.74 -19.56 13.60
C TRP A 257 6.53 -18.65 14.55
N VAL A 258 7.60 -18.03 14.03
CA VAL A 258 8.46 -17.12 14.80
C VAL A 258 8.59 -15.79 14.06
N ALA A 259 8.35 -14.67 14.76
CA ALA A 259 8.45 -13.33 14.18
C ALA A 259 9.90 -12.90 13.86
N GLY A 260 10.87 -13.44 14.61
CA GLY A 260 12.30 -13.39 14.28
C GLY A 260 13.12 -12.27 14.95
N ALA A 261 12.50 -11.29 15.62
CA ALA A 261 13.28 -10.29 16.38
C ALA A 261 13.83 -10.87 17.70
N ALA A 262 15.14 -10.73 17.91
CA ALA A 262 15.78 -11.17 19.15
C ALA A 262 15.35 -10.35 20.39
N ASN A 263 15.02 -9.06 20.21
CA ASN A 263 14.65 -8.18 21.32
C ASN A 263 13.56 -7.17 20.91
N ALA A 264 12.35 -7.39 21.43
CA ALA A 264 11.17 -6.58 21.16
C ALA A 264 11.32 -5.11 21.57
N ARG A 265 11.99 -4.84 22.69
CA ARG A 265 12.21 -3.47 23.19
C ARG A 265 13.15 -2.71 22.25
N ASN A 266 14.27 -3.33 21.89
CA ASN A 266 15.26 -2.73 20.99
C ASN A 266 14.66 -2.49 19.60
N TYR A 267 13.85 -3.43 19.12
CA TYR A 267 13.06 -3.26 17.90
C TYR A 267 12.16 -2.03 18.00
N LEU A 268 11.33 -1.93 19.05
CA LEU A 268 10.35 -0.86 19.22
C LEU A 268 10.99 0.52 19.32
N ILE A 269 12.08 0.67 20.07
CA ILE A 269 12.79 1.97 20.14
C ILE A 269 13.45 2.35 18.82
N THR A 270 13.70 1.41 17.90
CA THR A 270 14.27 1.73 16.59
C THR A 270 13.21 2.25 15.60
N GLN A 271 11.94 1.87 15.80
CA GLN A 271 10.87 2.15 14.84
C GLN A 271 10.62 3.64 14.54
N PRO A 272 10.70 4.59 15.49
CA PRO A 272 10.57 6.02 15.16
C PRO A 272 11.58 6.48 14.11
N TYR A 273 12.81 5.97 14.18
CA TYR A 273 13.84 6.27 13.17
C TYR A 273 13.54 5.59 11.84
N VAL A 274 13.03 4.36 11.85
CA VAL A 274 12.58 3.65 10.64
C VAL A 274 11.44 4.41 9.95
N ILE A 275 10.46 4.93 10.70
CA ILE A 275 9.37 5.76 10.15
C ILE A 275 9.93 7.03 9.50
N PHE A 276 10.92 7.67 10.12
CA PHE A 276 11.62 8.81 9.53
C PHE A 276 12.33 8.42 8.22
N GLN A 277 13.06 7.29 8.20
CA GLN A 277 13.73 6.78 7.00
C GLN A 277 12.72 6.49 5.87
N TYR A 278 11.61 5.82 6.19
CA TYR A 278 10.54 5.56 5.22
C TYR A 278 9.92 6.84 4.65
N PHE A 279 9.75 7.88 5.46
CA PHE A 279 9.29 9.17 4.96
C PHE A 279 10.33 9.82 4.04
N THR A 280 11.62 9.77 4.39
CA THR A 280 12.67 10.31 3.51
C THR A 280 12.79 9.55 2.19
N THR A 281 12.67 8.22 2.22
CA THR A 281 12.68 7.37 1.02
C THR A 281 11.56 7.72 0.04
N PHE A 282 10.42 8.23 0.53
CA PHE A 282 9.30 8.63 -0.34
C PHE A 282 9.66 9.80 -1.27
N PHE A 283 10.53 10.70 -0.81
CA PHE A 283 10.98 11.85 -1.61
C PHE A 283 12.34 11.62 -2.25
N TRP A 284 13.17 10.76 -1.67
CA TRP A 284 14.55 10.53 -2.09
C TRP A 284 14.94 9.04 -2.02
N PRO A 285 14.46 8.21 -2.97
CA PRO A 285 14.63 6.76 -2.92
C PRO A 285 15.99 6.28 -3.47
N THR A 286 17.10 6.86 -3.00
CA THR A 286 18.45 6.50 -3.49
C THR A 286 19.13 5.38 -2.70
N GLY A 287 18.62 5.05 -1.51
CA GLY A 287 19.22 4.07 -0.57
C GLY A 287 18.42 2.77 -0.41
N LEU A 288 17.66 2.37 -1.43
CA LEU A 288 16.86 1.12 -1.39
C LEU A 288 17.77 -0.11 -1.33
N SER A 289 17.52 -1.00 -0.37
CA SER A 289 18.27 -2.23 -0.15
C SER A 289 17.31 -3.36 0.14
N ALA A 290 17.57 -4.53 -0.44
CA ALA A 290 16.73 -5.71 -0.19
C ALA A 290 16.89 -6.23 1.25
N ASP A 291 18.06 -6.02 1.85
CA ASP A 291 18.36 -6.39 3.23
C ASP A 291 19.25 -5.31 3.87
N TYR A 292 18.68 -4.55 4.80
CA TYR A 292 19.33 -3.38 5.41
C TYR A 292 20.30 -3.75 6.53
N ASP A 293 21.41 -3.04 6.65
CA ASP A 293 22.38 -3.18 7.76
C ASP A 293 21.97 -2.42 9.05
N LEU A 294 20.71 -1.99 9.15
CA LEU A 294 20.17 -1.29 10.32
C LEU A 294 19.84 -2.29 11.45
N ASN A 295 20.77 -2.44 12.37
CA ASN A 295 20.56 -3.21 13.59
C ASN A 295 19.64 -2.47 14.59
N PRO A 296 18.86 -3.21 15.42
CA PRO A 296 18.07 -2.61 16.49
C PRO A 296 18.95 -1.80 17.45
N PHE A 297 18.51 -0.60 17.82
CA PHE A 297 19.20 0.22 18.80
C PHE A 297 19.24 -0.47 20.17
N ALA A 298 20.40 -0.42 20.83
CA ALA A 298 20.58 -1.01 22.15
C ALA A 298 19.94 -0.16 23.27
N THR A 299 20.06 1.17 23.15
CA THR A 299 19.54 2.15 24.12
C THR A 299 18.92 3.35 23.41
N THR A 300 18.28 4.22 24.19
CA THR A 300 17.72 5.50 23.73
C THR A 300 18.77 6.62 23.64
N ASP A 301 20.04 6.33 23.92
CA ASP A 301 21.14 7.30 23.84
C ASP A 301 21.62 7.52 22.41
N ASP A 302 21.23 6.63 21.49
CA ASP A 302 21.48 6.81 20.07
C ASP A 302 20.73 8.06 19.57
N PRO A 303 21.42 9.09 19.04
CA PRO A 303 20.77 10.32 18.60
C PRO A 303 19.72 10.09 17.49
N ARG A 304 19.83 8.99 16.74
CA ARG A 304 18.85 8.59 15.71
C ARG A 304 17.49 8.26 16.31
N PHE A 305 17.45 7.73 17.54
CA PHE A 305 16.21 7.52 18.28
C PHE A 305 15.45 8.84 18.45
N TRP A 306 16.11 9.87 19.01
CA TRP A 306 15.49 11.16 19.25
C TRP A 306 15.11 11.90 17.96
N ALA A 307 15.93 11.79 16.92
CA ALA A 307 15.59 12.33 15.60
C ALA A 307 14.29 11.71 15.06
N GLY A 308 14.17 10.37 15.12
CA GLY A 308 12.96 9.66 14.73
C GLY A 308 11.75 9.98 15.62
N PHE A 309 11.95 10.06 16.93
CA PHE A 309 10.89 10.34 17.89
C PHE A 309 10.31 11.75 17.73
N VAL A 310 11.18 12.76 17.63
CA VAL A 310 10.78 14.15 17.34
C VAL A 310 10.06 14.23 15.99
N PHE A 311 10.58 13.55 14.97
CA PHE A 311 9.92 13.48 13.67
C PHE A 311 8.49 12.91 13.78
N VAL A 312 8.30 11.77 14.44
CA VAL A 312 6.97 11.14 14.59
C VAL A 312 5.99 12.07 15.32
N ILE A 313 6.44 12.75 16.38
CA ILE A 313 5.60 13.72 17.10
C ILE A 313 5.18 14.87 16.19
N LEU A 314 6.16 15.52 15.52
CA LEU A 314 5.88 16.64 14.63
C LEU A 314 4.98 16.23 13.47
N PHE A 315 5.23 15.06 12.89
CA PHE A 315 4.42 14.50 11.81
C PHE A 315 2.99 14.22 12.28
N ALA A 316 2.80 13.63 13.47
CA ALA A 316 1.49 13.39 14.05
C ALA A 316 0.72 14.70 14.32
N VAL A 317 1.40 15.73 14.84
CA VAL A 317 0.81 17.07 15.03
C VAL A 317 0.37 17.64 13.69
N CYS A 318 1.23 17.62 12.67
CA CYS A 318 0.88 18.07 11.31
C CYS A 318 -0.32 17.31 10.74
N ALA A 319 -0.37 15.99 10.94
CA ALA A 319 -1.47 15.14 10.48
C ALA A 319 -2.79 15.51 11.16
N VAL A 320 -2.79 15.69 12.48
CA VAL A 320 -3.97 16.09 13.27
C VAL A 320 -4.42 17.50 12.90
N VAL A 321 -3.50 18.47 12.82
CA VAL A 321 -3.82 19.85 12.43
C VAL A 321 -4.45 19.89 11.04
N ALA A 322 -3.89 19.16 10.07
CA ALA A 322 -4.47 19.05 8.73
C ALA A 322 -5.84 18.34 8.73
N ALA A 323 -6.07 17.41 9.65
CA ALA A 323 -7.34 16.70 9.79
C ALA A 323 -8.44 17.54 10.46
N VAL A 324 -8.10 18.60 11.21
CA VAL A 324 -9.08 19.50 11.86
C VAL A 324 -9.73 20.46 10.86
N PHE A 325 -8.99 20.94 9.86
CA PHE A 325 -9.52 21.91 8.91
C PHE A 325 -10.18 21.24 7.70
N LYS A 326 -11.46 21.54 7.45
CA LYS A 326 -12.24 20.98 6.32
C LYS A 326 -11.55 21.04 4.96
N LYS A 327 -10.81 22.12 4.70
CA LYS A 327 -10.08 22.32 3.44
C LYS A 327 -8.89 21.36 3.26
N THR A 328 -8.36 20.82 4.35
CA THR A 328 -7.17 19.96 4.37
C THR A 328 -7.48 18.54 4.83
N HIS A 329 -8.75 18.15 4.99
CA HIS A 329 -9.13 16.80 5.43
C HIS A 329 -8.49 15.69 4.59
N VAL A 330 -8.36 15.86 3.27
CA VAL A 330 -7.68 14.87 2.41
C VAL A 330 -6.20 14.75 2.77
N ILE A 331 -5.54 15.87 3.08
CA ILE A 331 -4.15 15.92 3.54
C ILE A 331 -4.02 15.20 4.89
N GLY A 332 -4.84 15.59 5.87
CA GLY A 332 -4.85 14.97 7.19
C GLY A 332 -5.14 13.46 7.12
N PHE A 333 -6.10 13.05 6.29
CA PHE A 333 -6.41 11.64 6.07
C PHE A 333 -5.21 10.85 5.55
N GLY A 334 -4.50 11.37 4.54
CA GLY A 334 -3.32 10.73 3.98
C GLY A 334 -2.15 10.64 4.96
N LEU A 335 -1.90 11.68 5.74
CA LEU A 335 -0.84 11.69 6.76
C LEU A 335 -1.16 10.72 7.92
N ILE A 336 -2.40 10.71 8.40
CA ILE A 336 -2.83 9.74 9.43
C ILE A 336 -2.74 8.32 8.88
N TRP A 337 -3.14 8.09 7.62
CA TRP A 337 -3.03 6.79 6.97
C TRP A 337 -1.60 6.27 7.00
N PHE A 338 -0.61 7.09 6.64
CA PHE A 338 0.80 6.70 6.66
C PHE A 338 1.23 6.17 8.04
N LEU A 339 0.90 6.88 9.12
CA LEU A 339 1.22 6.42 10.48
C LEU A 339 0.48 5.14 10.86
N ILE A 340 -0.84 5.09 10.63
CA ILE A 340 -1.67 3.94 11.01
C ILE A 340 -1.25 2.67 10.26
N ALA A 341 -0.90 2.79 8.99
CA ALA A 341 -0.46 1.66 8.17
C ALA A 341 0.90 1.09 8.59
N LEU A 342 1.74 1.87 9.26
CA LEU A 342 3.03 1.41 9.79
C LEU A 342 2.91 0.72 11.15
N LEU A 343 1.82 0.95 11.91
CA LEU A 343 1.63 0.38 13.25
C LEU A 343 1.81 -1.14 13.32
N PRO A 344 1.21 -1.97 12.44
CA PRO A 344 1.34 -3.42 12.56
C PRO A 344 2.79 -3.88 12.52
N THR A 345 3.58 -3.37 11.58
CA THR A 345 5.00 -3.74 11.42
C THR A 345 5.90 -3.08 12.44
N SER A 346 5.51 -1.95 13.02
CA SER A 346 6.30 -1.29 14.07
C SER A 346 6.04 -1.88 15.46
N LEU A 347 4.86 -2.43 15.71
CA LEU A 347 4.51 -3.03 17.00
C LEU A 347 4.86 -4.51 17.08
N LEU A 348 4.86 -5.23 15.96
CA LEU A 348 5.22 -6.63 15.90
C LEU A 348 6.73 -6.77 15.60
N PRO A 349 7.53 -7.28 16.55
CA PRO A 349 8.99 -7.38 16.39
C PRO A 349 9.37 -8.43 15.34
N LEU A 350 9.80 -7.98 14.16
CA LEU A 350 10.21 -8.82 13.03
C LEU A 350 11.74 -8.97 12.93
N ALA A 351 12.20 -10.02 12.25
CA ALA A 351 13.63 -10.28 12.01
C ALA A 351 14.37 -9.04 11.45
N GLU A 352 13.87 -8.48 10.35
CA GLU A 352 14.41 -7.24 9.78
C GLU A 352 13.76 -6.04 10.48
N VAL A 353 14.57 -5.06 10.89
CA VAL A 353 14.07 -3.83 11.53
C VAL A 353 13.45 -2.88 10.50
N MET A 354 14.00 -2.88 9.30
CA MET A 354 13.61 -2.05 8.17
C MET A 354 13.57 -2.90 6.90
N ASN A 355 12.53 -2.74 6.08
CA ASN A 355 12.42 -3.41 4.78
C ASN A 355 11.50 -2.63 3.84
N ASP A 356 11.94 -2.45 2.59
CA ASP A 356 11.28 -1.62 1.58
C ASP A 356 9.90 -2.15 1.15
N HIS A 357 9.58 -3.43 1.32
CA HIS A 357 8.21 -3.87 1.01
C HIS A 357 7.17 -3.44 2.06
N ARG A 358 7.58 -2.99 3.25
CA ARG A 358 6.67 -2.58 4.34
C ARG A 358 6.04 -1.20 4.13
N ILE A 359 6.64 -0.37 3.27
CA ILE A 359 6.15 0.98 2.94
C ILE A 359 5.05 0.98 1.87
N PHE A 360 4.78 -0.17 1.24
CA PHE A 360 3.87 -0.29 0.12
C PHE A 360 2.44 0.22 0.41
N LEU A 361 1.83 -0.19 1.53
CA LEU A 361 0.52 0.30 1.98
C LEU A 361 0.56 1.71 2.59
N PRO A 362 1.55 2.07 3.45
CA PRO A 362 1.72 3.43 3.96
C PRO A 362 1.86 4.51 2.89
N TYR A 363 2.57 4.23 1.79
CA TYR A 363 2.81 5.19 0.71
C TYR A 363 1.55 5.61 -0.02
N VAL A 364 0.49 4.80 -0.01
CA VAL A 364 -0.81 5.23 -0.51
C VAL A 364 -1.31 6.46 0.27
N GLY A 365 -1.09 6.49 1.59
CA GLY A 365 -1.42 7.64 2.45
C GLY A 365 -0.66 8.90 2.07
N LEU A 366 0.66 8.81 1.88
CA LEU A 366 1.48 9.97 1.49
C LEU A 366 1.07 10.51 0.10
N VAL A 367 0.78 9.62 -0.85
CA VAL A 367 0.30 10.00 -2.17
C VAL A 367 -1.07 10.69 -2.11
N ILE A 368 -1.99 10.23 -1.26
CA ILE A 368 -3.25 10.93 -0.97
C ILE A 368 -2.99 12.33 -0.40
N ALA A 369 -2.04 12.46 0.53
CA ALA A 369 -1.72 13.74 1.15
C ALA A 369 -1.14 14.75 0.13
N VAL A 370 -0.19 14.31 -0.71
CA VAL A 370 0.36 15.11 -1.81
C VAL A 370 -0.72 15.53 -2.79
N ALA A 371 -1.61 14.60 -3.20
CA ALA A 371 -2.72 14.92 -4.09
C ALA A 371 -3.67 15.98 -3.48
N GLY A 372 -3.96 15.88 -2.18
CA GLY A 372 -4.73 16.88 -1.45
C GLY A 372 -4.07 18.25 -1.44
N ALA A 373 -2.76 18.31 -1.18
CA ALA A 373 -2.00 19.55 -1.17
C ALA A 373 -1.95 20.21 -2.56
N VAL A 374 -1.67 19.43 -3.60
CA VAL A 374 -1.64 19.88 -5.01
C VAL A 374 -3.03 20.38 -5.44
N SER A 375 -4.10 19.66 -5.09
CA SER A 375 -5.48 20.10 -5.37
C SER A 375 -5.80 21.42 -4.69
N LEU A 376 -5.41 21.59 -3.42
CA LEU A 376 -5.62 22.85 -2.71
C LEU A 376 -4.87 24.01 -3.37
N LEU A 377 -3.64 23.80 -3.82
CA LEU A 377 -2.83 24.81 -4.48
C LEU A 377 -3.41 25.21 -5.84
N ILE A 378 -3.71 24.23 -6.71
CA ILE A 378 -4.20 24.50 -8.07
C ILE A 378 -5.60 25.12 -8.06
N ASN A 379 -6.46 24.70 -7.12
CA ASN A 379 -7.82 25.22 -7.01
C ASN A 379 -7.92 26.53 -6.20
N ARG A 380 -6.80 27.11 -5.73
CA ARG A 380 -6.82 28.52 -5.29
C ARG A 380 -7.19 29.40 -6.48
N ARG A 381 -7.99 30.44 -6.28
CA ARG A 381 -8.37 31.43 -7.30
C ARG A 381 -7.20 32.34 -7.74
N VAL A 382 -5.99 31.79 -7.77
CA VAL A 382 -4.76 32.46 -8.20
C VAL A 382 -4.58 32.14 -9.68
N ALA A 383 -4.55 33.18 -10.51
CA ALA A 383 -4.27 33.02 -11.94
C ALA A 383 -2.79 32.72 -12.14
N TYR A 384 -2.46 31.46 -12.43
CA TYR A 384 -1.11 31.09 -12.85
C TYR A 384 -0.90 31.45 -14.33
N SER A 385 0.26 32.04 -14.64
CA SER A 385 0.67 32.33 -16.02
C SER A 385 0.83 31.04 -16.83
N LEU A 386 0.66 31.11 -18.15
CA LEU A 386 0.85 29.95 -19.04
C LEU A 386 2.26 29.34 -18.91
N PRO A 387 3.36 30.12 -18.85
CA PRO A 387 4.70 29.56 -18.62
C PRO A 387 4.82 28.80 -17.30
N ALA A 388 4.22 29.27 -16.22
CA ALA A 388 4.25 28.58 -14.92
C ALA A 388 3.53 27.23 -14.98
N LYS A 389 2.39 27.14 -15.68
CA LYS A 389 1.66 25.88 -15.89
C LYS A 389 2.46 24.89 -16.72
N ILE A 390 3.11 25.35 -17.79
CA ILE A 390 3.97 24.52 -18.64
C ILE A 390 5.17 24.02 -17.84
N ALA A 391 5.85 24.89 -17.10
CA ALA A 391 6.99 24.53 -16.26
C ALA A 391 6.61 23.47 -15.22
N ALA A 392 5.46 23.64 -14.54
CA ALA A 392 4.96 22.65 -13.58
C ALA A 392 4.65 21.29 -14.23
N LEU A 393 4.04 21.30 -15.42
CA LEU A 393 3.75 20.07 -16.16
C LEU A 393 5.05 19.36 -16.61
N CYS A 394 6.02 20.11 -17.13
CA CYS A 394 7.33 19.57 -17.51
C CYS A 394 8.08 19.00 -16.30
N ALA A 395 8.06 19.70 -15.16
CA ALA A 395 8.68 19.21 -13.92
C ALA A 395 8.02 17.92 -13.43
N LEU A 396 6.68 17.84 -13.47
CA LEU A 396 5.94 16.62 -13.14
C LEU A 396 6.28 15.47 -14.10
N ALA A 397 6.30 15.73 -15.41
CA ALA A 397 6.64 14.72 -16.40
C ALA A 397 8.08 14.21 -16.20
N LEU A 398 9.05 15.10 -15.99
CA LEU A 398 10.43 14.74 -15.69
C LEU A 398 10.53 13.90 -14.41
N PHE A 399 9.82 14.30 -13.34
CA PHE A 399 9.77 13.56 -12.08
C PHE A 399 9.22 12.15 -12.26
N LEU A 400 8.11 11.99 -13.00
CA LEU A 400 7.52 10.68 -13.27
C LEU A 400 8.42 9.81 -14.16
N CYS A 401 9.05 10.39 -15.18
CA CYS A 401 10.02 9.69 -16.02
C CYS A 401 11.26 9.23 -15.23
N ALA A 402 11.78 10.09 -14.34
CA ALA A 402 12.91 9.73 -13.47
C ALA A 402 12.56 8.59 -12.52
N ASN A 403 11.37 8.62 -11.90
CA ASN A 403 10.88 7.53 -11.05
C ASN A 403 10.64 6.24 -11.83
N GLY A 404 10.03 6.32 -13.02
CA GLY A 404 9.85 5.17 -13.90
C GLY A 404 11.17 4.55 -14.34
N TYR A 405 12.17 5.38 -14.66
CA TYR A 405 13.53 4.90 -14.96
C TYR A 405 14.20 4.28 -13.74
N ALA A 406 14.08 4.90 -12.55
CA ALA A 406 14.61 4.35 -11.31
C ALA A 406 13.98 2.98 -10.97
N THR A 407 12.67 2.83 -11.17
CA THR A 407 11.95 1.55 -11.06
C THR A 407 12.52 0.51 -12.04
N PHE A 408 12.70 0.88 -13.30
CA PHE A 408 13.30 0.00 -14.30
C PHE A 408 14.72 -0.44 -13.91
N GLN A 409 15.54 0.46 -13.33
CA GLN A 409 16.85 0.10 -12.78
C GLN A 409 16.72 -0.81 -11.56
N ARG A 410 15.77 -0.55 -10.68
CA ARG A 410 15.56 -1.36 -9.47
C ARG A 410 15.19 -2.80 -9.82
N ASN A 411 14.36 -3.01 -10.85
CA ASN A 411 14.05 -4.35 -11.35
C ASN A 411 15.29 -5.14 -11.79
N LYS A 412 16.36 -4.48 -12.27
CA LYS A 412 17.60 -5.17 -12.64
C LYS A 412 18.34 -5.76 -11.44
N VAL A 413 18.19 -5.15 -10.26
CA VAL A 413 18.80 -5.66 -9.03
C VAL A 413 18.19 -7.01 -8.65
N TRP A 414 16.87 -7.14 -8.82
CA TRP A 414 16.12 -8.35 -8.53
C TRP A 414 16.23 -9.43 -9.63
N LYS A 415 17.16 -9.30 -10.58
CA LYS A 415 17.26 -10.23 -11.72
C LYS A 415 17.72 -11.63 -11.30
N SER A 416 18.78 -11.71 -10.50
CA SER A 416 19.36 -12.94 -9.97
C SER A 416 19.80 -12.75 -8.52
N GLU A 417 20.03 -13.86 -7.80
CA GLU A 417 20.61 -13.82 -6.45
C GLU A 417 21.91 -13.02 -6.44
N GLU A 418 22.77 -13.21 -7.45
CA GLU A 418 24.04 -12.48 -7.59
C GLU A 418 23.83 -10.96 -7.69
N THR A 419 22.93 -10.48 -8.56
CA THR A 419 22.71 -9.04 -8.71
C THR A 419 22.08 -8.42 -7.46
N LEU A 420 21.21 -9.18 -6.79
CA LEU A 420 20.53 -8.76 -5.57
C LEU A 420 21.53 -8.60 -4.42
N TRP A 421 22.33 -9.62 -4.15
CA TRP A 421 23.31 -9.61 -3.06
C TRP A 421 24.48 -8.66 -3.34
N HIS A 422 24.90 -8.50 -4.60
CA HIS A 422 25.87 -7.48 -4.96
C HIS A 422 25.39 -6.06 -4.60
N ASP A 423 24.11 -5.75 -4.85
CA ASP A 423 23.52 -4.46 -4.45
C ASP A 423 23.44 -4.30 -2.92
N VAL A 424 23.08 -5.36 -2.20
CA VAL A 424 23.06 -5.39 -0.72
C VAL A 424 24.46 -5.12 -0.16
N VAL A 425 25.51 -5.78 -0.66
CA VAL A 425 26.89 -5.58 -0.19
C VAL A 425 27.34 -4.13 -0.40
N LEU A 426 26.97 -3.50 -1.53
CA LEU A 426 27.34 -2.11 -1.80
C LEU A 426 26.59 -1.09 -0.93
N LYS A 427 25.30 -1.32 -0.65
CA LYS A 427 24.44 -0.35 0.04
C LYS A 427 24.28 -0.62 1.53
N SER A 428 24.55 -1.83 1.98
CA SER A 428 24.42 -2.31 3.35
C SER A 428 25.63 -3.18 3.72
N PRO A 429 26.86 -2.64 3.64
CA PRO A 429 28.10 -3.41 3.78
C PRO A 429 28.32 -4.02 5.18
N ARG A 430 27.54 -3.60 6.18
CA ARG A 430 27.56 -4.18 7.53
C ARG A 430 26.46 -5.22 7.74
N ASN A 431 25.73 -5.59 6.70
CA ASN A 431 24.80 -6.71 6.76
C ASN A 431 25.60 -8.00 7.00
N GLY A 432 25.12 -8.86 7.90
CA GLY A 432 25.82 -10.08 8.31
C GLY A 432 25.55 -11.30 7.42
N ARG A 433 24.67 -11.18 6.42
CA ARG A 433 24.33 -12.23 5.46
C ARG A 433 25.19 -12.20 4.21
#